data_AF-A0A2C5WYT3-F1
#
_entry.id   AF-A0A2C5WYT3-F1
#
_cell.length_a   1.000
_cell.length_b   1.000
_cell.length_c   1.000
_cell.angle_alpha   90.00
_cell.angle_beta   90.00
_cell.angle_gamma   90.00
#
_symmetry.space_group_name_H-M   'P 1'
#
loop_
_entity.id
_entity.type
_entity.pdbx_description
1 polymer ?
#
loop_
_entity_poly.entity_id
_entity_poly.type
_entity_poly.pdbx_seq_one_letter_code
_entity_poly.pdbx_strand_id
1 'polypeptide(L)'
;MSRRRRTQNLEADDNETADITMADGSAPTAPDELHTQISRNLVRYALACDLQRMPIRRQAFREKFMAQHPRAWKKSFDLAQQKLADTFGMELRQLPAREKLTMEEKRKASASASTTAAKASDSYILISILPTPLRIPSLVTPSLAPTSDSEATYAGFYTLVVTLILLHGGEMTDPKLRRYLARMNADTHLGMHRTNDVLSRMERHGYLTKKIDKDAFTGADDERNTSYLVGPRAKIELAPENVAQFVRAVYGEVTPEIEKQISASLGTELGGPRGEAEGASGQSGSEADEMDVDVDEQMPR
;
A
#
# COMPACT_ATOMS: atom_id res chain seq x y z
N MET A 1 59.15 -14.11 -11.97
CA MET A 1 57.88 -13.97 -12.71
C MET A 1 56.75 -14.62 -11.90
N SER A 2 56.07 -13.85 -11.05
CA SER A 2 54.95 -14.36 -10.24
C SER A 2 53.70 -13.56 -10.60
N ARG A 3 52.75 -14.22 -11.29
CA ARG A 3 51.54 -13.62 -11.84
C ARG A 3 50.45 -13.55 -10.77
N ARG A 4 50.18 -12.31 -10.36
CA ARG A 4 49.03 -11.79 -9.62
C ARG A 4 47.71 -12.33 -10.21
N ARG A 5 46.93 -13.11 -9.44
CA ARG A 5 45.53 -13.43 -9.75
C ARG A 5 44.65 -12.27 -9.29
N ARG A 6 44.11 -11.56 -10.27
CA ARG A 6 43.11 -10.50 -10.15
C ARG A 6 41.74 -11.19 -10.02
N THR A 7 41.16 -11.18 -8.82
CA THR A 7 39.76 -11.53 -8.60
C THR A 7 38.89 -10.44 -9.19
N GLN A 8 38.15 -10.78 -10.25
CA GLN A 8 37.16 -9.91 -10.87
C GLN A 8 35.93 -9.81 -9.96
N ASN A 9 35.59 -8.56 -9.66
CA ASN A 9 34.35 -8.09 -9.07
C ASN A 9 33.21 -8.40 -10.06
N LEU A 10 32.23 -9.22 -9.67
CA LEU A 10 30.99 -9.41 -10.42
C LEU A 10 29.96 -8.44 -9.86
N GLU A 11 29.95 -7.24 -10.41
CA GLU A 11 28.84 -6.30 -10.29
C GLU A 11 27.74 -6.78 -11.26
N ALA A 12 26.65 -7.30 -10.71
CA ALA A 12 25.45 -7.63 -11.47
C ALA A 12 24.63 -6.35 -11.64
N ASP A 13 24.86 -5.65 -12.75
CA ASP A 13 24.01 -4.60 -13.29
C ASP A 13 23.22 -5.17 -14.49
N ASP A 14 22.26 -6.05 -14.19
CA ASP A 14 21.33 -6.58 -15.21
C ASP A 14 20.06 -5.73 -15.22
N ASN A 15 20.16 -4.54 -15.80
CA ASN A 15 19.02 -3.85 -16.40
C ASN A 15 18.98 -4.17 -17.89
N GLU A 16 18.81 -5.46 -18.23
CA GLU A 16 18.42 -5.86 -19.58
C GLU A 16 16.94 -5.48 -19.79
N THR A 17 16.74 -4.23 -20.20
CA THR A 17 15.51 -3.81 -20.86
C THR A 17 15.36 -4.66 -22.12
N ALA A 18 14.48 -5.65 -22.07
CA ALA A 18 14.03 -6.34 -23.27
C ALA A 18 13.52 -5.29 -24.27
N ASP A 19 14.30 -5.10 -25.32
CA ASP A 19 13.97 -4.24 -26.46
C ASP A 19 12.82 -4.91 -27.22
N ILE A 20 11.59 -4.51 -26.89
CA ILE A 20 10.41 -4.90 -27.65
C ILE A 20 10.41 -4.02 -28.91
N THR A 21 11.16 -4.46 -29.92
CA THR A 21 11.08 -3.93 -31.28
C THR A 21 9.72 -4.28 -31.87
N MET A 22 8.74 -3.39 -31.68
CA MET A 22 7.48 -3.44 -32.43
C MET A 22 7.75 -2.90 -33.82
N ALA A 23 7.57 -3.76 -34.83
CA ALA A 23 7.67 -3.45 -36.24
C ALA A 23 6.89 -2.18 -36.60
N ASP A 24 7.62 -1.21 -37.17
CA ASP A 24 7.07 -0.01 -37.77
C ASP A 24 6.32 -0.35 -39.05
N GLY A 25 5.09 0.15 -39.16
CA GLY A 25 4.20 -0.09 -40.28
C GLY A 25 2.72 -0.03 -39.90
N SER A 26 2.21 1.10 -39.41
CA SER A 26 0.78 1.24 -39.17
C SER A 26 0.07 1.97 -40.32
N ALA A 27 -0.66 1.19 -41.12
CA ALA A 27 -1.89 1.66 -41.75
C ALA A 27 -2.88 2.19 -40.69
N PRO A 28 -3.87 3.04 -41.04
CA PRO A 28 -4.87 3.53 -40.09
C PRO A 28 -5.62 2.35 -39.46
N THR A 29 -5.24 2.03 -38.22
CA THR A 29 -5.86 0.97 -37.43
C THR A 29 -7.21 1.47 -36.94
N ALA A 30 -8.27 0.68 -37.13
CA ALA A 30 -9.61 1.03 -36.66
C ALA A 30 -9.58 1.33 -35.15
N PRO A 31 -10.36 2.33 -34.67
CA PRO A 31 -10.31 2.75 -33.26
C PRO A 31 -10.46 1.61 -32.25
N ASP A 32 -11.31 0.62 -32.54
CA ASP A 32 -11.54 -0.52 -31.65
C ASP A 32 -10.38 -1.52 -31.59
N GLU A 33 -9.65 -1.73 -32.70
CA GLU A 33 -8.46 -2.58 -32.71
C GLU A 33 -7.33 -1.91 -31.93
N LEU A 34 -7.18 -0.58 -32.04
CA LEU A 34 -6.23 0.19 -31.24
C LEU A 34 -6.50 0.02 -29.74
N HIS A 35 -7.75 0.16 -29.31
CA HIS A 35 -8.09 -0.01 -27.89
C HIS A 35 -7.76 -1.42 -27.38
N THR A 36 -8.01 -2.43 -28.20
CA THR A 36 -7.72 -3.84 -27.92
C THR A 36 -6.21 -4.11 -27.86
N GLN A 37 -5.42 -3.51 -28.74
CA GLN A 37 -3.97 -3.63 -28.73
C GLN A 37 -3.37 -3.02 -27.45
N ILE A 38 -3.78 -1.80 -27.10
CA ILE A 38 -3.32 -1.13 -25.87
C ILE A 38 -3.74 -1.93 -24.63
N SER A 39 -4.94 -2.50 -24.60
CA SER A 39 -5.40 -3.30 -23.47
C SER A 39 -4.57 -4.58 -23.32
N ARG A 40 -4.22 -5.28 -24.41
CA ARG A 40 -3.32 -6.44 -24.39
C ARG A 40 -1.92 -6.06 -23.87
N ASN A 41 -1.40 -4.92 -24.28
CA ASN A 41 -0.11 -4.42 -23.80
C ASN A 41 -0.16 -4.09 -22.30
N LEU A 42 -1.26 -3.50 -21.82
CA LEU A 42 -1.45 -3.20 -20.39
C LEU A 42 -1.53 -4.48 -19.56
N VAL A 43 -2.25 -5.51 -20.01
CA VAL A 43 -2.33 -6.81 -19.33
C VAL A 43 -0.94 -7.44 -19.20
N ARG A 44 -0.18 -7.52 -20.30
CA ARG A 44 1.18 -8.11 -20.27
C ARG A 44 2.12 -7.32 -19.38
N TYR A 45 2.05 -5.99 -19.46
CA TYR A 45 2.85 -5.10 -18.62
C TYR A 45 2.51 -5.29 -17.14
N ALA A 46 1.22 -5.40 -16.81
CA ALA A 46 0.76 -5.61 -15.44
C ALA A 46 1.26 -6.94 -14.86
N LEU A 47 1.14 -8.03 -15.61
CA LEU A 47 1.64 -9.35 -15.20
C LEU A 47 3.16 -9.36 -15.00
N ALA A 48 3.92 -8.69 -15.87
CA ALA A 48 5.37 -8.57 -15.73
C ALA A 48 5.75 -7.74 -14.49
N CYS A 49 5.06 -6.62 -14.25
CA CYS A 49 5.29 -5.80 -13.06
C CYS A 49 4.92 -6.55 -11.77
N ASP A 50 3.86 -7.34 -11.77
CA ASP A 50 3.47 -8.15 -10.61
C ASP A 50 4.53 -9.20 -10.25
N LEU A 51 5.04 -9.91 -11.27
CA LEU A 51 6.14 -10.88 -11.12
C LEU A 51 7.39 -10.25 -10.47
N GLN A 52 7.66 -8.98 -10.76
CA GLN A 52 8.79 -8.21 -10.21
C GLN A 52 8.42 -7.40 -8.95
N ARG A 53 7.16 -7.48 -8.49
CA ARG A 53 6.61 -6.65 -7.40
C ARG A 53 6.80 -5.14 -7.58
N MET A 54 6.76 -4.66 -8.82
CA MET A 54 6.90 -3.25 -9.13
C MET A 54 5.53 -2.57 -9.28
N PRO A 55 5.40 -1.32 -8.80
CA PRO A 55 4.20 -0.53 -9.06
C PRO A 55 4.13 -0.11 -10.54
N ILE A 56 2.92 -0.14 -11.09
CA ILE A 56 2.60 0.26 -12.46
C ILE A 56 2.29 1.76 -12.47
N ARG A 57 3.19 2.57 -13.03
CA ARG A 57 2.96 4.02 -13.21
C ARG A 57 2.26 4.26 -14.54
N ARG A 58 1.05 4.85 -14.51
CA ARG A 58 0.30 5.13 -15.75
C ARG A 58 1.07 6.06 -16.68
N GLN A 59 1.79 7.06 -16.17
CA GLN A 59 2.62 7.92 -17.01
C GLN A 59 3.67 7.11 -17.81
N ALA A 60 4.43 6.24 -17.14
CA ALA A 60 5.45 5.42 -17.78
C ALA A 60 4.85 4.45 -18.82
N PHE A 61 3.67 3.89 -18.53
CA PHE A 61 2.94 3.08 -19.50
C PHE A 61 2.50 3.91 -20.72
N ARG A 62 1.97 5.12 -20.50
CA ARG A 62 1.50 6.00 -21.58
C ARG A 62 2.63 6.44 -22.50
N GLU A 63 3.79 6.77 -21.95
CA GLU A 63 4.98 7.13 -22.72
C GLU A 63 5.43 5.97 -23.63
N LYS A 64 5.39 4.73 -23.14
CA LYS A 64 5.81 3.55 -23.89
C LYS A 64 4.79 3.06 -24.92
N PHE A 65 3.50 3.07 -24.59
CA PHE A 65 2.46 2.36 -25.36
C PHE A 65 1.35 3.25 -25.91
N MET A 66 1.31 4.54 -25.55
CA MET A 66 0.21 5.45 -25.90
C MET A 66 0.65 6.87 -26.26
N ALA A 67 1.92 7.09 -26.62
CA ALA A 67 2.45 8.43 -26.91
C ALA A 67 1.61 9.17 -27.97
N GLN A 68 1.13 8.46 -28.98
CA GLN A 68 0.32 9.00 -30.08
C GLN A 68 -1.18 9.04 -29.78
N HIS A 69 -1.66 8.36 -28.72
CA HIS A 69 -3.09 8.15 -28.46
C HIS A 69 -3.47 8.36 -26.98
N PRO A 70 -3.23 9.55 -26.38
CA PRO A 70 -3.44 9.79 -24.95
C PRO A 70 -4.91 9.65 -24.50
N ARG A 71 -5.87 9.88 -25.41
CA ARG A 71 -7.31 9.79 -25.12
C ARG A 71 -7.82 8.35 -25.04
N ALA A 72 -7.04 7.37 -25.51
CA ALA A 72 -7.48 5.99 -25.55
C ALA A 72 -7.46 5.27 -24.19
N TRP A 73 -6.89 5.91 -23.15
CA TRP A 73 -6.63 5.27 -21.84
C TRP A 73 -7.87 4.67 -21.21
N LYS A 74 -8.97 5.42 -21.10
CA LYS A 74 -10.16 4.99 -20.34
C LYS A 74 -10.71 3.67 -20.89
N LYS A 75 -11.06 3.64 -22.18
CA LYS A 75 -11.61 2.46 -22.85
C LYS A 75 -10.62 1.28 -22.84
N SER A 76 -9.32 1.54 -23.08
CA SER A 76 -8.31 0.47 -23.04
C SER A 76 -8.05 -0.08 -21.63
N PHE A 77 -8.15 0.76 -20.60
CA PHE A 77 -8.04 0.35 -19.20
C PHE A 77 -9.23 -0.52 -18.79
N ASP A 78 -10.45 -0.12 -19.14
CA ASP A 78 -11.66 -0.90 -18.85
C ASP A 78 -11.60 -2.29 -19.52
N LEU A 79 -11.17 -2.34 -20.79
CA LEU A 79 -10.95 -3.61 -21.50
C LEU A 79 -9.84 -4.46 -20.87
N ALA A 80 -8.80 -3.83 -20.34
CA ALA A 80 -7.72 -4.55 -19.65
C ALA A 80 -8.20 -5.11 -18.31
N GLN A 81 -8.96 -4.34 -17.53
CA GLN A 81 -9.57 -4.79 -16.27
C GLN A 81 -10.47 -6.00 -16.49
N GLN A 82 -11.33 -5.96 -17.52
CA GLN A 82 -12.17 -7.09 -17.87
C GLN A 82 -11.34 -8.34 -18.21
N LYS A 83 -10.30 -8.20 -19.04
CA LYS A 83 -9.42 -9.34 -19.39
C LYS A 83 -8.68 -9.90 -18.17
N LEU A 84 -8.20 -9.04 -17.27
CA LEU A 84 -7.54 -9.46 -16.03
C LEU A 84 -8.51 -10.23 -15.12
N ALA A 85 -9.75 -9.73 -14.97
CA ALA A 85 -10.76 -10.40 -14.16
C ALA A 85 -11.18 -11.75 -14.76
N ASP A 86 -11.59 -11.76 -16.04
CA ASP A 86 -12.18 -12.93 -16.69
C ASP A 86 -11.16 -14.06 -16.94
N THR A 87 -9.91 -13.71 -17.24
CA THR A 87 -8.89 -14.70 -17.64
C THR A 87 -7.95 -15.08 -16.49
N PHE A 88 -7.57 -14.10 -15.66
CA PHE A 88 -6.52 -14.28 -14.65
C PHE A 88 -7.06 -14.23 -13.22
N GLY A 89 -8.31 -13.81 -13.00
CA GLY A 89 -8.84 -13.59 -11.65
C GLY A 89 -8.05 -12.51 -10.90
N MET A 90 -7.65 -11.45 -11.59
CA MET A 90 -6.88 -10.33 -11.03
C MET A 90 -7.51 -8.98 -11.39
N GLU A 91 -7.17 -7.95 -10.63
CA GLU A 91 -7.54 -6.57 -10.95
C GLU A 91 -6.39 -5.59 -10.70
N LEU A 92 -6.33 -4.51 -11.48
CA LEU A 92 -5.49 -3.36 -11.20
C LEU A 92 -6.14 -2.53 -10.12
N ARG A 93 -5.46 -2.40 -8.97
CA ARG A 93 -5.87 -1.54 -7.86
C ARG A 93 -4.94 -0.36 -7.73
N GLN A 94 -5.53 0.83 -7.59
CA GLN A 94 -4.78 2.06 -7.41
C GLN A 94 -4.11 2.06 -6.03
N LEU A 95 -2.80 2.35 -5.98
CA LEU A 95 -2.09 2.57 -4.73
C LEU A 95 -2.51 3.92 -4.14
N PRO A 96 -2.53 4.11 -2.81
CA PRO A 96 -2.68 5.42 -2.19
C PRO A 96 -1.50 6.34 -2.51
N ALA A 97 -1.73 7.65 -2.47
CA ALA A 97 -0.66 8.61 -2.68
C ALA A 97 0.36 8.48 -1.55
N ARG A 98 1.65 8.49 -1.89
CA ARG A 98 2.72 8.43 -0.88
C ARG A 98 2.58 9.63 0.05
N GLU A 99 2.53 9.37 1.35
CA GLU A 99 2.48 10.42 2.36
C GLU A 99 3.75 11.27 2.28
N LYS A 100 3.56 12.59 2.40
CA LYS A 100 4.63 13.57 2.39
C LYS A 100 5.12 13.76 3.82
N LEU A 101 6.25 13.14 4.13
CA LEU A 101 6.67 12.91 5.51
C LEU A 101 7.56 14.03 6.03
N THR A 102 8.23 14.78 5.16
CA THR A 102 9.10 15.90 5.57
C THR A 102 8.38 17.25 5.55
N MET A 103 8.79 18.19 6.42
CA MET A 103 8.26 19.56 6.44
C MET A 103 8.51 20.31 5.13
N GLU A 104 9.61 20.00 4.43
CA GLU A 104 9.91 20.57 3.11
C GLU A 104 8.96 20.03 2.02
N GLU A 105 8.64 18.75 2.04
CA GLU A 105 7.63 18.16 1.14
C GLU A 105 6.23 18.68 1.46
N LYS A 106 5.90 18.88 2.74
CA LYS A 106 4.64 19.52 3.16
C LYS A 106 4.56 20.98 2.69
N ARG A 107 5.66 21.76 2.76
CA ARG A 107 5.73 23.15 2.27
C ARG A 107 5.66 23.24 0.74
N LYS A 108 6.31 22.32 0.02
CA LYS A 108 6.20 22.23 -1.45
C LYS A 108 4.80 21.77 -1.87
N ALA A 109 4.15 20.93 -1.08
CA ALA A 109 2.77 20.51 -1.31
C ALA A 109 1.76 21.64 -1.14
N SER A 110 1.90 22.47 -0.10
CA SER A 110 1.02 23.62 0.13
C SER A 110 1.23 24.73 -0.89
N ALA A 111 2.46 24.92 -1.39
CA ALA A 111 2.74 25.86 -2.49
C ALA A 111 2.11 25.44 -3.83
N SER A 112 1.85 24.14 -4.04
CA SER A 112 1.16 23.59 -5.23
C SER A 112 -0.32 23.29 -5.00
N ALA A 113 -0.89 23.70 -3.86
CA ALA A 113 -2.27 23.36 -3.45
C ALA A 113 -3.35 24.34 -3.94
N SER A 114 -3.01 25.32 -4.79
CA SER A 114 -4.05 26.10 -5.47
C SER A 114 -4.73 25.22 -6.52
N THR A 115 -5.96 24.82 -6.21
CA THR A 115 -6.96 24.23 -7.12
C THR A 115 -6.77 22.77 -7.58
N THR A 116 -6.88 21.78 -6.68
CA THR A 116 -7.71 20.56 -6.87
C THR A 116 -7.58 19.61 -5.67
N ALA A 117 -8.68 18.95 -5.32
CA ALA A 117 -8.73 17.83 -4.38
C ALA A 117 -7.54 16.87 -4.57
N ALA A 118 -6.95 16.40 -3.46
CA ALA A 118 -5.75 15.56 -3.40
C ALA A 118 -5.63 14.65 -4.63
N LYS A 119 -4.70 14.97 -5.54
CA LYS A 119 -4.48 14.19 -6.77
C LYS A 119 -4.34 12.71 -6.41
N ALA A 120 -5.33 11.91 -6.79
CA ALA A 120 -5.26 10.46 -6.69
C ALA A 120 -3.99 9.98 -7.41
N SER A 121 -3.27 9.08 -6.77
CA SER A 121 -1.98 8.55 -7.22
C SER A 121 -2.12 7.81 -8.53
N ASP A 122 -1.30 8.16 -9.53
CA ASP A 122 -1.37 7.55 -10.85
C ASP A 122 -0.60 6.21 -10.96
N SER A 123 -0.60 5.46 -9.85
CA SER A 123 0.17 4.24 -9.64
C SER A 123 -0.75 3.10 -9.24
N TYR A 124 -0.55 1.93 -9.82
CA TYR A 124 -1.39 0.75 -9.67
C TYR A 124 -0.54 -0.46 -9.26
N ILE A 125 -1.17 -1.44 -8.64
CA ILE A 125 -0.63 -2.80 -8.46
C ILE A 125 -1.66 -3.80 -8.98
N LEU A 126 -1.20 -4.98 -9.33
CA LEU A 126 -2.07 -6.09 -9.66
C LEU A 126 -2.36 -6.88 -8.38
N ILE A 127 -3.60 -7.28 -8.18
CA ILE A 127 -4.00 -8.08 -7.01
C ILE A 127 -4.92 -9.21 -7.44
N SER A 128 -4.93 -10.29 -6.67
CA SER A 128 -5.85 -11.40 -6.89
C SER A 128 -7.25 -11.08 -6.36
N ILE A 129 -8.26 -11.32 -7.19
CA ILE A 129 -9.69 -11.29 -6.80
C ILE A 129 -10.24 -12.71 -6.61
N LEU A 130 -9.38 -13.72 -6.63
CA LEU A 130 -9.80 -15.09 -6.40
C LEU A 130 -10.40 -15.25 -4.99
N PRO A 131 -11.47 -16.06 -4.84
CA PRO A 131 -11.99 -16.45 -3.54
C PRO A 131 -10.93 -17.10 -2.66
N THR A 132 -11.02 -16.91 -1.34
CA THR A 132 -10.05 -17.44 -0.35
C THR A 132 -9.70 -18.92 -0.54
N PRO A 133 -10.65 -19.85 -0.84
CA PRO A 133 -10.32 -21.26 -1.06
C PRO A 133 -9.39 -21.51 -2.25
N LEU A 134 -9.33 -20.59 -3.21
CA LEU A 134 -8.52 -20.69 -4.42
C LEU A 134 -7.19 -19.91 -4.31
N ARG A 135 -6.94 -19.22 -3.20
CA ARG A 135 -5.67 -18.52 -2.93
C ARG A 135 -4.61 -19.49 -2.41
N ILE A 136 -4.36 -20.54 -3.17
CA ILE A 136 -3.41 -21.58 -2.83
C ILE A 136 -2.04 -21.18 -3.38
N PRO A 137 -0.93 -21.35 -2.63
CA PRO A 137 0.42 -21.00 -3.11
C PRO A 137 0.83 -21.65 -4.44
N SER A 138 0.22 -22.79 -4.82
CA SER A 138 0.46 -23.44 -6.10
C SER A 138 -0.22 -22.76 -7.28
N LEU A 139 -1.28 -21.98 -7.04
CA LEU A 139 -2.03 -21.24 -8.07
C LEU A 139 -1.58 -19.78 -8.18
N VAL A 140 -1.14 -19.19 -7.06
CA VAL A 140 -0.59 -17.83 -7.06
C VAL A 140 0.84 -17.88 -7.54
N THR A 141 1.12 -17.19 -8.65
CA THR A 141 2.45 -17.20 -9.24
C THR A 141 3.47 -16.66 -8.25
N PRO A 142 4.52 -17.42 -7.89
CA PRO A 142 5.61 -16.88 -7.10
C PRO A 142 6.24 -15.73 -7.89
N SER A 143 6.67 -14.67 -7.20
CA SER A 143 7.46 -13.62 -7.84
C SER A 143 8.76 -14.21 -8.43
N LEU A 144 9.64 -13.37 -8.97
CA LEU A 144 10.99 -13.75 -9.45
C LEU A 144 11.92 -14.34 -8.35
N ALA A 145 11.36 -14.82 -7.24
CA ALA A 145 12.03 -15.54 -6.18
C ALA A 145 12.63 -16.87 -6.71
N PRO A 146 13.87 -17.22 -6.32
CA PRO A 146 14.54 -18.44 -6.79
C PRO A 146 13.78 -19.74 -6.45
N THR A 147 13.08 -19.76 -5.31
CA THR A 147 12.33 -20.93 -4.83
C THR A 147 11.01 -20.52 -4.18
N SER A 148 10.02 -21.42 -4.18
CA SER A 148 8.75 -21.20 -3.46
C SER A 148 8.95 -20.94 -1.97
N ASP A 149 9.97 -21.55 -1.36
CA ASP A 149 10.27 -21.36 0.06
C ASP A 149 10.86 -19.97 0.35
N SER A 150 11.74 -19.47 -0.53
CA SER A 150 12.26 -18.10 -0.43
C SER A 150 11.15 -17.06 -0.59
N GLU A 151 10.15 -17.36 -1.41
CA GLU A 151 8.98 -16.50 -1.59
C GLU A 151 8.08 -16.50 -0.36
N ALA A 152 7.78 -17.68 0.19
CA ALA A 152 6.99 -17.82 1.42
C ALA A 152 7.70 -17.14 2.61
N THR A 153 9.03 -17.30 2.70
CA THR A 153 9.86 -16.64 3.72
C THR A 153 9.78 -15.12 3.60
N TYR A 154 9.94 -14.58 2.39
CA TYR A 154 9.81 -13.13 2.17
C TYR A 154 8.39 -12.63 2.46
N ALA A 155 7.36 -13.42 2.10
CA ALA A 155 5.97 -13.10 2.36
C ALA A 155 5.62 -13.07 3.84
N GLY A 156 6.05 -14.09 4.59
CA GLY A 156 5.92 -14.13 6.04
C GLY A 156 6.65 -12.97 6.69
N PHE A 157 7.87 -12.68 6.25
CA PHE A 157 8.68 -11.61 6.82
C PHE A 157 8.07 -10.22 6.61
N TYR A 158 7.66 -9.86 5.38
CA TYR A 158 7.05 -8.54 5.16
C TYR A 158 5.73 -8.42 5.92
N THR A 159 4.93 -9.50 6.00
CA THR A 159 3.65 -9.52 6.73
C THR A 159 3.88 -9.26 8.21
N LEU A 160 4.89 -9.91 8.79
CA LEU A 160 5.28 -9.76 10.18
C LEU A 160 5.76 -8.35 10.50
N VAL A 161 6.66 -7.78 9.69
CA VAL A 161 7.16 -6.42 9.89
C VAL A 161 6.05 -5.38 9.77
N VAL A 162 5.19 -5.49 8.75
CA VAL A 162 4.04 -4.58 8.59
C VAL A 162 3.07 -4.72 9.77
N THR A 163 2.79 -5.94 10.23
CA THR A 163 1.98 -6.20 11.42
C THR A 163 2.57 -5.52 12.65
N LEU A 164 3.88 -5.66 12.89
CA LEU A 164 4.55 -4.99 14.00
C LEU A 164 4.40 -3.47 13.93
N ILE A 165 4.54 -2.87 12.76
CA ILE A 165 4.39 -1.41 12.59
C ILE A 165 2.93 -0.99 12.84
N LEU A 166 1.95 -1.72 12.29
CA LEU A 166 0.53 -1.42 12.48
C LEU A 166 0.12 -1.55 13.96
N LEU A 167 0.56 -2.59 14.65
CA LEU A 167 0.27 -2.77 16.08
C LEU A 167 0.88 -1.68 16.98
N HIS A 168 1.91 -0.99 16.49
CA HIS A 168 2.54 0.16 17.15
C HIS A 168 1.92 1.52 16.77
N GLY A 169 0.76 1.52 16.11
CA GLY A 169 0.09 2.76 15.69
C GLY A 169 0.52 3.29 14.32
N GLY A 170 1.14 2.45 13.49
CA GLY A 170 1.47 2.77 12.08
C GLY A 170 2.84 3.39 11.84
N GLU A 171 3.60 3.70 12.89
CA GLU A 171 4.99 4.20 12.82
C GLU A 171 5.86 3.51 13.89
N MET A 172 7.08 3.11 13.55
CA MET A 172 8.02 2.52 14.49
C MET A 172 9.46 2.95 14.22
N THR A 173 10.23 3.27 15.26
CA THR A 173 11.65 3.63 15.12
C THR A 173 12.51 2.42 14.73
N ASP A 174 13.57 2.66 13.95
CA ASP A 174 14.49 1.60 13.50
C ASP A 174 15.11 0.80 14.66
N PRO A 175 15.60 1.41 15.77
CA PRO A 175 16.13 0.66 16.91
C PRO A 175 15.07 -0.26 17.57
N LYS A 176 13.81 0.19 17.62
CA LYS A 176 12.71 -0.59 18.20
C LYS A 176 12.35 -1.77 17.29
N LEU A 177 12.27 -1.55 15.98
CA LEU A 177 12.07 -2.61 14.99
C LEU A 177 13.17 -3.66 15.10
N ARG A 178 14.44 -3.24 15.12
CA ARG A 178 15.59 -4.14 15.26
C ARG A 178 15.52 -4.99 16.52
N ARG A 179 15.11 -4.41 17.64
CA ARG A 179 14.94 -5.16 18.90
C ARG A 179 13.90 -6.28 18.76
N TYR A 180 12.78 -6.05 18.07
CA TYR A 180 11.80 -7.11 17.79
C TYR A 180 12.36 -8.17 16.86
N LEU A 181 13.01 -7.76 15.77
CA LEU A 181 13.61 -8.67 14.79
C LEU A 181 14.69 -9.56 15.40
N ALA A 182 15.51 -9.01 16.31
CA ALA A 182 16.52 -9.77 17.04
C ALA A 182 15.91 -10.83 17.95
N ARG A 183 14.80 -10.52 18.66
CA ARG A 183 14.10 -11.49 19.53
C ARG A 183 13.50 -12.66 18.76
N MET A 184 13.21 -12.45 17.49
CA MET A 184 12.67 -13.47 16.60
C MET A 184 13.76 -14.19 15.78
N ASN A 185 15.04 -13.91 16.05
CA ASN A 185 16.17 -14.44 15.29
C ASN A 185 16.04 -14.22 13.77
N ALA A 186 15.58 -13.04 13.35
CA ALA A 186 15.31 -12.75 11.94
C ALA A 186 16.50 -13.05 11.02
N ASP A 187 17.72 -12.73 11.46
CA ASP A 187 18.95 -13.02 10.69
C ASP A 187 19.21 -14.53 10.48
N THR A 188 18.64 -15.40 11.31
CA THR A 188 18.72 -16.86 11.16
C THR A 188 17.62 -17.41 10.24
N HIS A 189 16.43 -16.81 10.27
CA HIS A 189 15.26 -17.29 9.53
C HIS A 189 15.13 -16.73 8.11
N LEU A 190 15.84 -15.66 7.76
CA LEU A 190 15.85 -15.05 6.42
C LEU A 190 16.77 -15.77 5.41
N GLY A 191 17.30 -16.93 5.78
CA GLY A 191 18.18 -17.73 4.94
C GLY A 191 19.50 -17.00 4.64
N MET A 192 19.83 -16.84 3.35
CA MET A 192 21.07 -16.19 2.91
C MET A 192 21.03 -14.66 2.96
N HIS A 193 19.88 -14.05 3.22
CA HIS A 193 19.73 -12.59 3.18
C HIS A 193 19.90 -11.96 4.55
N ARG A 194 20.66 -10.87 4.64
CA ARG A 194 20.74 -10.08 5.88
C ARG A 194 19.44 -9.31 6.08
N THR A 195 19.02 -9.13 7.33
CA THR A 195 17.80 -8.37 7.66
C THR A 195 17.75 -6.99 6.99
N ASN A 196 18.87 -6.26 6.95
CA ASN A 196 18.95 -4.94 6.31
C ASN A 196 18.68 -4.96 4.80
N ASP A 197 19.13 -6.01 4.10
CA ASP A 197 18.94 -6.15 2.66
C ASP A 197 17.46 -6.43 2.35
N VAL A 198 16.81 -7.22 3.21
CA VAL A 198 15.38 -7.53 3.10
C VAL A 198 14.53 -6.30 3.40
N LEU A 199 14.87 -5.52 4.44
CA LEU A 199 14.19 -4.24 4.72
C LEU A 199 14.34 -3.24 3.57
N SER A 200 15.53 -3.14 2.98
CA SER A 200 15.77 -2.29 1.79
C SER A 200 14.98 -2.78 0.57
N ARG A 201 14.85 -4.09 0.39
CA ARG A 201 14.00 -4.70 -0.65
C ARG A 201 12.51 -4.39 -0.40
N MET A 202 12.05 -4.46 0.85
CA MET A 202 10.68 -4.10 1.23
C MET A 202 10.35 -2.63 0.95
N GLU A 203 11.30 -1.72 1.19
CA GLU A 203 11.14 -0.32 0.81
C GLU A 203 10.98 -0.16 -0.72
N ARG A 204 11.85 -0.82 -1.51
CA ARG A 204 11.76 -0.79 -2.97
C ARG A 204 10.44 -1.33 -3.51
N HIS A 205 9.91 -2.40 -2.91
CA HIS A 205 8.60 -2.95 -3.26
C HIS A 205 7.41 -2.14 -2.72
N GLY A 206 7.66 -1.11 -1.90
CA GLY A 206 6.63 -0.21 -1.38
C GLY A 206 5.86 -0.74 -0.18
N TYR A 207 6.39 -1.74 0.53
CA TYR A 207 5.83 -2.21 1.81
C TYR A 207 6.19 -1.29 2.98
N LEU A 208 7.34 -0.61 2.90
CA LEU A 208 7.83 0.31 3.92
C LEU A 208 8.07 1.70 3.34
N THR A 209 8.00 2.71 4.20
CA THR A 209 8.46 4.06 3.91
C THR A 209 9.33 4.56 5.05
N LYS A 210 10.56 4.95 4.74
CA LYS A 210 11.49 5.53 5.72
C LYS A 210 11.19 7.01 5.93
N LYS A 211 11.08 7.43 7.18
CA LYS A 211 11.00 8.83 7.61
C LYS A 211 12.26 9.12 8.41
N ILE A 212 12.98 10.16 7.99
CA ILE A 212 14.19 10.62 8.67
C ILE A 212 13.82 11.95 9.33
N ASP A 213 13.86 11.99 10.65
CA ASP A 213 13.66 13.21 11.41
C ASP A 213 14.94 14.06 11.37
N LYS A 214 14.93 15.07 10.50
CA LYS A 214 16.09 15.95 10.29
C LYS A 214 16.22 17.02 11.39
N ASP A 215 15.19 17.23 12.21
CA ASP A 215 15.21 18.27 13.25
C ASP A 215 15.95 17.81 14.51
N ALA A 216 16.19 16.50 14.65
CA ALA A 216 17.01 15.89 15.69
C ALA A 216 18.53 15.91 15.36
N PHE A 217 18.97 16.77 14.44
CA PHE A 217 20.38 16.95 14.06
C PHE A 217 21.17 17.74 15.12
N THR A 218 21.17 17.24 16.35
CA THR A 218 22.18 17.54 17.36
C THR A 218 23.06 16.31 17.52
N GLY A 219 23.94 16.07 16.54
CA GLY A 219 25.17 15.29 16.72
C GLY A 219 25.09 13.81 17.09
N ALA A 220 23.97 13.09 16.92
CA ALA A 220 23.91 11.67 17.23
C ALA A 220 23.07 10.84 16.24
N ASP A 221 23.77 9.95 15.54
CA ASP A 221 23.31 8.63 15.07
C ASP A 221 22.07 8.60 14.16
N ASP A 222 22.28 8.60 12.83
CA ASP A 222 21.24 8.55 11.78
C ASP A 222 20.21 7.40 11.97
N GLU A 223 20.59 6.33 12.66
CA GLU A 223 19.72 5.19 12.98
C GLU A 223 18.66 5.53 14.03
N ARG A 224 18.97 6.41 15.00
CA ARG A 224 18.01 6.78 16.06
C ARG A 224 16.93 7.74 15.58
N ASN A 225 17.22 8.49 14.51
CA ASN A 225 16.30 9.47 13.92
C ASN A 225 15.52 8.89 12.73
N THR A 226 15.64 7.60 12.48
CA THR A 226 14.90 6.89 11.44
C THR A 226 13.66 6.21 12.02
N SER A 227 12.50 6.47 11.42
CA SER A 227 11.28 5.68 11.62
C SER A 227 10.78 5.04 10.33
N TYR A 228 10.14 3.88 10.48
CA TYR A 228 9.47 3.14 9.42
C TYR A 228 7.96 3.30 9.54
N LEU A 229 7.34 3.59 8.41
CA LEU A 229 5.90 3.63 8.24
C LEU A 229 5.46 2.56 7.23
N VAL A 230 4.17 2.22 7.26
CA VAL A 230 3.55 1.32 6.30
C VAL A 230 3.52 1.98 4.92
N GLY A 231 4.12 1.32 3.93
CA GLY A 231 4.18 1.82 2.56
C GLY A 231 2.86 1.65 1.79
N PRO A 232 2.70 2.34 0.64
CA PRO A 232 1.45 2.34 -0.12
C PRO A 232 0.96 0.95 -0.55
N ARG A 233 1.87 0.03 -0.88
CA ARG A 233 1.53 -1.34 -1.28
C ARG A 233 1.01 -2.14 -0.09
N ALA A 234 1.69 -2.04 1.06
CA ALA A 234 1.27 -2.70 2.29
C ALA A 234 -0.12 -2.25 2.74
N LYS A 235 -0.49 -0.98 2.56
CA LYS A 235 -1.84 -0.49 2.89
C LYS A 235 -2.96 -1.15 2.07
N ILE A 236 -2.65 -1.66 0.88
CA ILE A 236 -3.61 -2.32 0.00
C ILE A 236 -3.67 -3.84 0.25
N GLU A 237 -2.50 -4.48 0.37
CA GLU A 237 -2.41 -5.94 0.54
C GLU A 237 -2.64 -6.39 1.99
N LEU A 238 -2.20 -5.59 2.96
CA LEU A 238 -2.23 -5.86 4.40
C LEU A 238 -3.10 -4.82 5.11
N ALA A 239 -4.37 -4.78 4.74
CA ALA A 239 -5.36 -3.98 5.45
C ALA A 239 -5.46 -4.42 6.94
N PRO A 240 -5.89 -3.54 7.86
CA PRO A 240 -6.00 -3.85 9.28
C PRO A 240 -6.78 -5.15 9.56
N GLU A 241 -7.79 -5.46 8.76
CA GLU A 241 -8.59 -6.68 8.88
C GLU A 241 -7.76 -7.94 8.60
N ASN A 242 -6.91 -7.90 7.58
CA ASN A 242 -6.00 -9.00 7.22
C ASN A 242 -4.95 -9.21 8.32
N VAL A 243 -4.46 -8.11 8.90
CA VAL A 243 -3.50 -8.15 10.02
C VAL A 243 -4.14 -8.73 11.27
N ALA A 244 -5.39 -8.36 11.57
CA ALA A 244 -6.13 -8.97 12.66
C ALA A 244 -6.27 -10.49 12.45
N GLN A 245 -6.65 -10.94 11.25
CA GLN A 245 -6.72 -12.38 10.94
C GLN A 245 -5.37 -13.08 11.10
N PHE A 246 -4.28 -12.44 10.67
CA PHE A 246 -2.93 -12.96 10.85
C PHE A 246 -2.57 -13.11 12.33
N VAL A 247 -2.84 -12.10 13.17
CA VAL A 247 -2.58 -12.19 14.61
C VAL A 247 -3.41 -13.31 15.24
N ARG A 248 -4.69 -13.45 14.88
CA ARG A 248 -5.54 -14.56 15.38
C ARG A 248 -4.98 -15.92 14.98
N ALA A 249 -4.50 -16.07 13.75
CA ALA A 249 -3.89 -17.32 13.27
C ALA A 249 -2.59 -17.66 14.03
N VAL A 250 -1.79 -16.66 14.41
CA VAL A 250 -0.54 -16.86 15.15
C VAL A 250 -0.79 -17.25 16.61
N TYR A 251 -1.75 -16.62 17.27
CA TYR A 251 -2.07 -16.91 18.68
C TYR A 251 -2.98 -18.13 18.86
N GLY A 252 -3.72 -18.54 17.83
CA GLY A 252 -4.63 -19.68 17.88
C GLY A 252 -5.89 -19.35 18.69
N GLU A 253 -5.86 -19.62 20.00
CA GLU A 253 -6.97 -19.30 20.90
C GLU A 253 -6.93 -17.82 21.30
N VAL A 254 -7.85 -17.04 20.73
CA VAL A 254 -7.93 -15.60 20.96
C VAL A 254 -8.74 -15.35 22.23
N THR A 255 -8.08 -14.90 23.29
CA THR A 255 -8.76 -14.43 24.49
C THR A 255 -9.45 -13.08 24.23
N PRO A 256 -10.51 -12.74 24.97
CA PRO A 256 -11.19 -11.44 24.82
C PRO A 256 -10.25 -10.25 25.08
N GLU A 257 -9.19 -10.46 25.87
CA GLU A 257 -8.16 -9.44 26.10
C GLU A 257 -7.30 -9.19 24.85
N ILE A 258 -6.88 -10.26 24.15
CA ILE A 258 -6.13 -10.15 22.89
C ILE A 258 -7.00 -9.46 21.83
N GLU A 259 -8.28 -9.82 21.74
CA GLU A 259 -9.19 -9.19 20.78
C GLU A 259 -9.38 -7.68 21.05
N LYS A 260 -9.46 -7.30 22.33
CA LYS A 260 -9.48 -5.89 22.75
C LYS A 260 -8.17 -5.16 22.39
N GLN A 261 -7.03 -5.81 22.54
CA GLN A 261 -5.74 -5.23 22.17
C GLN A 261 -5.59 -5.07 20.65
N ILE A 262 -6.03 -6.06 19.86
CA ILE A 262 -6.01 -6.00 18.40
C ILE A 262 -6.87 -4.83 17.90
N SER A 263 -8.11 -4.72 18.37
CA SER A 263 -9.01 -3.62 17.98
C SER A 263 -8.48 -2.26 18.40
N ALA A 264 -7.93 -2.14 19.62
CA ALA A 264 -7.32 -0.90 20.10
C ALA A 264 -6.09 -0.48 19.27
N SER A 265 -5.23 -1.44 18.89
CA SER A 265 -4.01 -1.17 18.13
C SER A 265 -4.27 -0.89 16.65
N LEU A 266 -5.29 -1.52 16.05
CA LEU A 266 -5.59 -1.40 14.62
C LEU A 266 -6.66 -0.36 14.30
N GLY A 267 -7.36 0.15 15.31
CA GLY A 267 -8.48 1.09 15.13
C GLY A 267 -9.69 0.48 14.41
N THR A 268 -9.79 -0.86 14.38
CA THR A 268 -10.91 -1.58 13.79
C THR A 268 -11.99 -1.77 14.86
N GLU A 269 -13.16 -1.16 14.67
CA GLU A 269 -14.29 -1.42 15.55
C GLU A 269 -14.73 -2.89 15.45
N LEU A 270 -15.04 -3.48 16.61
CA LEU A 270 -15.55 -4.84 16.73
C LEU A 270 -16.79 -5.00 15.83
N GLY A 271 -16.69 -5.90 14.84
CA GLY A 271 -17.82 -6.33 14.02
C GLY A 271 -18.84 -7.09 14.87
N GLY A 272 -19.73 -6.36 15.55
CA GLY A 272 -21.04 -6.83 16.00
C GLY A 272 -22.10 -6.44 14.96
N PRO A 273 -23.16 -7.25 14.76
CA PRO A 273 -24.18 -6.94 13.77
C PRO A 273 -24.84 -5.62 14.14
N ARG A 274 -24.87 -4.70 13.17
CA ARG A 274 -25.57 -3.42 13.23
C ARG A 274 -27.08 -3.71 13.29
N GLY A 275 -27.55 -4.07 14.48
CA GLY A 275 -28.96 -4.10 14.83
C GLY A 275 -29.50 -2.69 14.76
N GLU A 276 -30.50 -2.53 13.91
CA GLU A 276 -31.35 -1.35 13.82
C GLU A 276 -31.88 -1.01 15.22
N ALA A 277 -31.45 0.12 15.76
CA ALA A 277 -32.08 0.74 16.93
C ALA A 277 -32.78 2.00 16.45
N GLU A 278 -34.04 1.77 16.07
CA GLU A 278 -35.22 2.61 16.27
C GLU A 278 -34.96 4.04 16.78
N GLY A 279 -35.29 5.01 15.93
CA GLY A 279 -35.62 6.35 16.37
C GLY A 279 -36.99 6.34 17.07
N ALA A 280 -36.98 6.52 18.39
CA ALA A 280 -38.18 6.81 19.17
C ALA A 280 -37.99 8.12 19.95
N SER A 281 -38.68 9.15 19.44
CA SER A 281 -39.39 10.22 20.15
C SER A 281 -38.86 10.72 21.51
N GLY A 282 -38.49 12.01 21.55
CA GLY A 282 -38.39 12.80 22.77
C GLY A 282 -38.96 14.20 22.55
N GLN A 283 -40.23 14.35 22.90
CA GLN A 283 -41.03 15.58 22.83
C GLN A 283 -40.66 16.46 24.04
N SER A 284 -40.08 17.65 23.81
CA SER A 284 -39.78 18.61 24.88
C SER A 284 -40.93 19.60 25.04
N GLY A 285 -41.71 19.45 26.11
CA GLY A 285 -42.58 20.51 26.63
C GLY A 285 -41.74 21.55 27.38
N SER A 286 -41.94 22.82 27.06
CA SER A 286 -41.38 23.96 27.77
C SER A 286 -42.52 24.72 28.44
N GLU A 287 -42.58 24.69 29.76
CA GLU A 287 -43.47 25.54 30.56
C GLU A 287 -42.74 25.97 31.84
N ALA A 288 -43.00 27.22 32.22
CA ALA A 288 -42.58 27.95 33.42
C ALA A 288 -41.14 28.52 33.45
N ASP A 289 -41.05 29.81 33.10
CA ASP A 289 -40.30 30.75 33.94
C ASP A 289 -41.18 32.00 34.12
N GLU A 290 -41.68 32.18 35.34
CA GLU A 290 -42.59 33.23 35.78
C GLU A 290 -41.87 33.99 36.90
N MET A 291 -41.48 35.25 36.64
CA MET A 291 -41.12 36.25 37.65
C MET A 291 -41.50 37.65 37.11
N ASP A 292 -42.73 38.09 37.37
CA ASP A 292 -43.10 39.24 38.24
C ASP A 292 -41.97 40.25 38.56
N VAL A 293 -42.08 41.60 38.56
CA VAL A 293 -43.15 42.62 38.80
C VAL A 293 -42.61 43.96 38.20
N ASP A 294 -43.38 44.90 37.62
CA ASP A 294 -43.98 46.11 38.24
C ASP A 294 -44.60 46.95 37.09
N VAL A 295 -45.93 47.14 37.01
CA VAL A 295 -46.78 48.15 37.69
C VAL A 295 -46.52 49.60 37.25
N ASP A 296 -47.43 50.10 36.39
CA ASP A 296 -48.12 51.41 36.38
C ASP A 296 -48.33 51.89 34.93
N GLU A 297 -49.36 52.62 34.54
CA GLU A 297 -50.72 52.90 35.00
C GLU A 297 -51.39 53.59 33.79
N GLN A 298 -52.72 53.57 33.73
CA GLN A 298 -53.58 54.53 32.98
C GLN A 298 -53.76 54.41 31.45
N MET A 299 -54.85 53.70 31.12
CA MET A 299 -55.91 53.99 30.12
C MET A 299 -56.32 55.48 29.99
N PRO A 300 -57.28 55.88 29.12
CA PRO A 300 -57.78 55.28 27.87
C PRO A 300 -57.91 56.31 26.71
N ARG A 301 -58.11 55.82 25.48
CA ARG A 301 -59.33 56.03 24.66
C ARG A 301 -59.19 55.36 23.30
#